data_AF-A0A4Y5SJN5-F1
#
_entry.id   AF-A0A4Y5SJN5-F1
#
_cell.length_a   1.000
_cell.length_b   1.000
_cell.length_c   1.000
_cell.angle_alpha   90.00
_cell.angle_beta   90.00
_cell.angle_gamma   90.00
#
_symmetry.space_group_name_H-M   'P 1'
#
loop_
_entity.id
_entity.type
_entity.pdbx_description
1 polymer ?
#
loop_
_entity_poly.entity_id
_entity_poly.type
_entity_poly.pdbx_seq_one_letter_code
_entity_poly.pdbx_strand_id
1 'polypeptide(L)'
;MGLQGSDSEAWPIEGVIELTFPDEETAKVVYESVLYEHESVPYRRSKIEFLREENRVIIRFLARDNSALRGTLNSYLRWIKVAMDSIEV
;
A
#
# COMPACT_ATOMS: atom_id res chain seq x y z
N MET A 1 -5.12 11.50 39.79
CA MET A 1 -5.53 12.46 38.74
C MET A 1 -5.10 11.86 37.42
N GLY A 2 -5.98 11.05 36.82
CA GLY A 2 -5.66 10.31 35.59
C GLY A 2 -5.86 11.20 34.39
N LEU A 3 -4.80 11.40 33.62
CA LEU A 3 -4.94 11.81 32.23
C LEU A 3 -4.83 10.52 31.41
N GLN A 4 -6.00 9.98 31.09
CA GLN A 4 -6.18 8.95 30.08
C GLN A 4 -5.48 9.40 28.81
N GLY A 5 -4.65 8.51 28.26
CA GLY A 5 -4.06 8.67 26.95
C GLY A 5 -5.16 8.96 25.95
N SER A 6 -5.08 10.12 25.31
CA SER A 6 -5.98 10.57 24.27
C SER A 6 -5.90 9.61 23.08
N ASP A 7 -7.02 8.94 22.80
CA ASP A 7 -7.41 8.28 21.56
C ASP A 7 -6.27 7.59 20.79
N SER A 8 -6.07 6.30 21.07
CA SER A 8 -5.53 5.39 20.05
C SER A 8 -6.46 5.48 18.84
N GLU A 9 -6.00 6.20 17.82
CA GLU A 9 -6.65 6.35 16.52
C GLU A 9 -7.02 4.95 16.00
N ALA A 10 -8.26 4.53 16.24
CA ALA A 10 -8.68 3.17 15.95
C ALA A 10 -8.71 2.98 14.44
N TRP A 11 -7.92 2.03 13.95
CA TRP A 11 -7.93 1.57 12.57
C TRP A 11 -8.66 0.22 12.54
N PRO A 12 -10.01 0.22 12.48
CA PRO A 12 -10.82 -0.99 12.62
C PRO A 12 -10.64 -1.99 11.47
N ILE A 13 -10.03 -1.56 10.36
CA ILE A 13 -9.84 -2.36 9.16
C ILE A 13 -8.34 -2.46 8.90
N GLU A 14 -7.86 -3.70 8.82
CA GLU A 14 -6.49 -4.05 8.47
C GLU A 14 -6.52 -5.08 7.32
N GLY A 15 -5.52 -5.01 6.44
CA GLY A 15 -5.28 -6.09 5.51
C GLY A 15 -3.91 -6.00 4.87
N VAL A 16 -3.53 -7.12 4.25
CA VAL A 16 -2.24 -7.32 3.62
C VAL A 16 -2.46 -7.88 2.23
N ILE A 17 -1.77 -7.30 1.24
CA ILE A 17 -1.67 -7.85 -0.11
C ILE A 17 -0.20 -8.14 -0.36
N GLU A 18 0.06 -9.35 -0.85
CA GLU A 18 1.38 -9.80 -1.26
C GLU A 18 1.31 -10.18 -2.74
N LEU A 19 2.19 -9.57 -3.54
CA LEU A 19 2.34 -9.84 -4.96
C LEU A 19 3.72 -10.42 -5.20
N THR A 20 3.76 -11.61 -5.81
CA THR A 20 5.01 -12.28 -6.21
C THR A 20 5.24 -12.05 -7.70
N PHE A 21 6.46 -11.64 -8.05
CA PHE A 21 6.90 -11.37 -9.41
C PHE A 21 7.86 -12.46 -9.91
N PRO A 22 8.06 -12.58 -11.24
CA PRO A 22 8.93 -13.61 -11.81
C PRO A 22 10.37 -13.56 -11.31
N ASP A 23 10.88 -12.37 -11.06
CA ASP A 23 12.25 -12.11 -10.64
C ASP A 23 12.35 -10.84 -9.76
N GLU A 24 13.49 -10.67 -9.11
CA GLU A 24 13.75 -9.53 -8.21
C GLU A 24 13.81 -8.18 -8.97
N GLU A 25 14.29 -8.18 -10.22
CA GLU A 25 14.40 -6.96 -11.01
C GLU A 25 13.00 -6.43 -11.35
N THR A 26 12.09 -7.29 -11.79
CA THR A 26 10.69 -6.95 -12.03
C THR A 26 10.02 -6.42 -10.76
N ALA A 27 10.20 -7.09 -9.61
CA ALA A 27 9.63 -6.63 -8.34
C ALA A 27 10.18 -5.26 -7.94
N LYS A 28 11.48 -5.03 -8.14
CA LYS A 28 12.14 -3.75 -7.87
C LYS A 28 11.59 -2.63 -8.74
N VAL A 29 11.49 -2.84 -10.06
CA VAL A 29 10.99 -1.82 -10.99
C VAL A 29 9.55 -1.46 -10.67
N VAL A 30 8.68 -2.45 -10.42
CA VAL A 30 7.29 -2.20 -10.01
C VAL A 30 7.23 -1.43 -8.69
N TYR A 31 8.01 -1.85 -7.69
CA TYR A 31 8.06 -1.18 -6.40
C TYR A 31 8.51 0.29 -6.52
N GLU A 32 9.64 0.55 -7.18
CA GLU A 32 10.18 1.90 -7.33
C GLU A 32 9.23 2.81 -8.12
N SER A 33 8.57 2.28 -9.16
CA SER A 33 7.60 3.03 -9.96
C SER A 33 6.38 3.45 -9.13
N VAL A 34 5.87 2.56 -8.28
CA VAL A 34 4.70 2.83 -7.43
C VAL A 34 5.07 3.65 -6.20
N LEU A 35 6.32 3.58 -5.72
CA LEU A 35 6.80 4.32 -4.55
C LEU A 35 6.69 5.84 -4.76
N TYR A 36 6.99 6.33 -5.97
CA TYR A 36 6.82 7.75 -6.29
C TYR A 36 5.37 8.23 -6.14
N GLU A 37 4.41 7.42 -6.57
CA GLU A 37 2.98 7.71 -6.40
C GLU A 37 2.58 7.61 -4.92
N HIS A 38 3.07 6.58 -4.20
CA HIS A 38 2.85 6.38 -2.77
C HIS A 38 3.25 7.61 -1.94
N GLU A 39 4.44 8.16 -2.19
CA GLU A 39 4.97 9.34 -1.46
C GLU A 39 4.20 10.63 -1.79
N SER A 40 3.61 10.72 -2.98
CA SER A 40 2.89 11.91 -3.42
C SER A 40 1.49 12.06 -2.82
N VAL A 41 0.90 10.98 -2.28
CA VAL A 41 -0.49 10.99 -1.84
C VAL A 41 -0.65 11.34 -0.35
N PRO A 42 -1.37 12.42 -0.01
CA PRO A 42 -1.66 12.76 1.38
C PRO A 42 -2.82 11.90 1.92
N TYR A 43 -2.53 10.69 2.38
CA TYR A 43 -3.55 9.84 3.00
C TYR A 43 -3.96 10.38 4.38
N ARG A 44 -5.22 10.86 4.49
CA ARG A 44 -5.80 11.35 5.76
C ARG A 44 -6.65 10.31 6.50
N ARG A 45 -7.06 9.25 5.83
CA ARG A 45 -8.04 8.25 6.32
C ARG A 45 -7.59 6.79 6.15
N SER A 46 -6.35 6.59 5.74
CA SER A 46 -5.69 5.30 5.66
C SER A 46 -4.20 5.46 5.98
N LYS A 47 -3.59 4.42 6.55
CA LYS A 47 -2.13 4.29 6.66
C LYS A 47 -1.72 3.12 5.78
N ILE A 48 -0.67 3.31 5.01
CA ILE A 48 -0.15 2.28 4.12
C ILE A 48 1.33 2.10 4.41
N GLU A 49 1.73 0.85 4.60
CA GLU A 49 3.11 0.41 4.59
C GLU A 49 3.33 -0.31 3.26
N PHE A 50 4.28 0.19 2.46
CA PHE A 50 4.61 -0.36 1.16
C PHE A 50 6.05 -0.88 1.22
N LEU A 51 6.22 -2.20 1.08
CA LEU A 51 7.49 -2.89 1.28
C LEU A 51 7.82 -3.75 0.06
N ARG A 52 9.11 -3.99 -0.15
CA ARG A 52 9.62 -4.99 -1.09
C ARG A 52 10.53 -5.97 -0.36
N GLU A 53 10.30 -7.25 -0.60
CA GLU A 53 11.11 -8.36 -0.09
C GLU A 53 11.47 -9.28 -1.27
N GLU A 54 12.73 -9.30 -1.69
CA GLU A 54 13.20 -10.09 -2.85
C GLU A 54 12.35 -9.83 -4.10
N ASN A 55 11.66 -10.86 -4.61
CA ASN A 55 10.75 -10.82 -5.75
C ASN A 55 9.29 -10.52 -5.36
N ARG A 56 9.05 -9.97 -4.18
CA ARG A 56 7.69 -9.71 -3.65
C ARG A 56 7.49 -8.26 -3.28
N VAL A 57 6.28 -7.77 -3.51
CA VAL A 57 5.80 -6.47 -3.04
C VAL A 57 4.67 -6.69 -2.05
N ILE A 58 4.82 -6.11 -0.86
CA ILE A 58 3.88 -6.25 0.26
C ILE A 58 3.25 -4.89 0.53
N ILE A 59 1.93 -4.88 0.58
CA ILE A 59 1.12 -3.69 0.89
C ILE A 59 0.34 -4.00 2.16
N ARG A 60 0.69 -3.34 3.26
CA ARG A 60 -0.13 -3.37 4.48
C ARG A 60 -0.93 -2.10 4.56
N PHE A 61 -2.22 -2.21 4.81
CA PHE A 61 -3.08 -1.04 4.93
C PHE A 61 -3.93 -1.10 6.19
N LEU A 62 -4.10 0.06 6.78
CA LEU A 62 -5.01 0.34 7.87
C LEU A 62 -6.01 1.39 7.40
N ALA A 63 -7.30 1.16 7.62
CA ALA A 63 -8.36 2.06 7.16
C ALA A 63 -9.39 2.34 8.26
N ARG A 64 -9.96 3.56 8.24
CA ARG A 64 -11.03 3.94 9.17
C ARG A 64 -12.41 3.45 8.75
N ASP A 65 -12.60 3.23 7.45
CA ASP A 65 -13.88 2.83 6.87
C ASP A 65 -13.69 2.04 5.55
N ASN A 66 -14.73 1.30 5.14
CA ASN A 66 -14.70 0.47 3.93
C ASN A 66 -14.48 1.28 2.63
N SER A 67 -14.85 2.56 2.61
CA SER A 67 -14.67 3.42 1.44
C SER A 67 -13.20 3.83 1.30
N ALA A 68 -12.55 4.17 2.40
CA ALA A 68 -11.12 4.43 2.47
C ALA A 68 -10.31 3.18 2.06
N LEU A 69 -10.70 2.00 2.56
CA LEU A 69 -10.13 0.73 2.14
C LEU A 69 -10.20 0.55 0.62
N ARG A 70 -11.42 0.58 0.07
CA ARG A 70 -11.67 0.36 -1.36
C ARG A 70 -10.92 1.37 -2.24
N GLY A 71 -10.88 2.64 -1.81
CA GLY A 71 -10.17 3.71 -2.51
C GLY A 71 -8.68 3.45 -2.57
N THR A 72 -8.06 3.16 -1.41
CA THR A 72 -6.63 2.83 -1.33
C THR A 72 -6.32 1.59 -2.15
N LEU A 73 -7.03 0.48 -1.97
CA LEU A 73 -6.79 -0.76 -2.72
C LEU A 73 -6.85 -0.55 -4.24
N ASN A 74 -7.88 0.13 -4.73
CA ASN A 74 -8.04 0.37 -6.16
C ASN A 74 -6.94 1.27 -6.74
N SER A 75 -6.42 2.23 -5.97
CA SER A 75 -5.29 3.04 -6.42
C SER A 75 -4.02 2.22 -6.56
N TYR A 76 -3.63 1.46 -5.53
CA TYR A 76 -2.40 0.66 -5.56
C TYR A 76 -2.44 -0.42 -6.63
N LEU A 77 -3.53 -1.19 -6.69
CA LEU A 77 -3.67 -2.24 -7.71
C LEU A 77 -3.64 -1.66 -9.13
N ARG A 78 -4.19 -0.45 -9.33
CA ARG A 78 -4.13 0.22 -10.63
C ARG A 78 -2.72 0.67 -10.97
N TRP A 79 -2.00 1.30 -10.06
CA TRP A 79 -0.62 1.73 -10.31
C TRP A 79 0.29 0.54 -10.58
N ILE A 80 0.15 -0.54 -9.80
CA ILE A 80 0.90 -1.78 -10.02
C ILE A 80 0.57 -2.36 -11.39
N LYS A 81 -0.71 -2.40 -11.77
CA LYS A 81 -1.12 -2.85 -13.11
C LYS A 81 -0.46 -2.01 -14.22
N VAL A 82 -0.46 -0.69 -14.09
CA VAL A 82 0.19 0.20 -15.07
C VAL A 82 1.70 -0.03 -15.13
N ALA A 83 2.36 -0.22 -13.99
CA ALA A 83 3.78 -0.54 -13.94
C ALA A 83 4.07 -1.88 -14.63
N MET A 84 3.28 -2.93 -14.37
CA MET A 84 3.40 -4.22 -15.05
C MET A 84 3.16 -4.12 -16.56
N ASP A 85 2.08 -3.45 -16.97
CA ASP A 85 1.73 -3.25 -18.39
C ASP A 85 2.86 -2.51 -19.15
N SER A 86 3.62 -1.63 -18.46
CA SER A 86 4.71 -0.84 -19.06
C SER A 86 6.02 -1.60 -19.22
N ILE A 87 6.19 -2.72 -18.51
CA ILE A 87 7.40 -3.55 -18.57
C ILE A 87 7.29 -4.62 -19.68
N GLU A 88 6.14 -4.74 -20.34
CA GLU A 88 5.80 -5.85 -21.26
C GLU A 88 6.09 -7.22 -20.63
N VAL A 89 5.37 -7.52 -19.54
CA VAL A 89 5.18 -8.89 -19.03
C VAL A 89 3.83 -9.43 -19.50
#